data_AF-A0A2K2C6E1-F1
#
_entry.id   AF-A0A2K2C6E1-F1
#
_cell.length_a   1.000
_cell.length_b   1.000
_cell.length_c   1.000
_cell.angle_alpha   90.00
_cell.angle_beta   90.00
_cell.angle_gamma   90.00
#
_symmetry.space_group_name_H-M   'P 1'
#
loop_
_entity.id
_entity.type
_entity.pdbx_description
1 polymer ?
#
loop_
_entity_poly.entity_id
_entity_poly.type
_entity_poly.pdbx_seq_one_letter_code
_entity_poly.pdbx_strand_id
1 'polypeptide(L)'
;MGKRPISHKVIKDNIVSLAFAIGDTTCSALTWFFWLLLKHSHVETKIREKLRKVLSVKEAKPSLVFSTEDLSKMVSLHAALCETPRLFPPVPNQSRTAMKQDILPSGHHVNIGYKV
;
A
#
# COMPACT_ATOMS: atom_id res chain seq x y z
N MET A 1 12.95 30.14 -17.09
CA MET A 1 12.06 30.09 -15.92
C MET A 1 12.83 29.50 -14.74
N GLY A 2 13.29 30.34 -13.80
CA GLY A 2 14.01 29.88 -12.62
C GLY A 2 13.09 29.15 -11.65
N LYS A 3 13.46 27.95 -11.21
CA LYS A 3 12.72 27.20 -10.18
C LYS A 3 12.79 28.00 -8.88
N ARG A 4 11.67 28.53 -8.40
CA ARG A 4 11.58 29.14 -7.07
C ARG A 4 11.96 28.10 -6.02
N PRO A 5 12.84 28.40 -5.04
CA PRO A 5 13.18 27.45 -4.00
C PRO A 5 11.93 27.09 -3.20
N ILE A 6 11.77 25.80 -2.90
CA ILE A 6 10.63 25.28 -2.15
C ILE A 6 10.73 25.82 -0.72
N SER A 7 9.67 26.48 -0.23
CA SER A 7 9.65 27.01 1.13
C SER A 7 9.71 25.89 2.18
N HIS A 8 10.47 26.09 3.25
CA HIS A 8 10.53 25.19 4.40
C HIS A 8 9.15 24.85 4.96
N LYS A 9 8.19 25.78 4.88
CA LYS A 9 6.80 25.55 5.29
C LYS A 9 6.14 24.45 4.45
N VAL A 10 6.27 24.53 3.12
CA VAL A 10 5.71 23.53 2.20
C VAL A 10 6.31 22.15 2.44
N ILE A 11 7.62 22.07 2.73
CA ILE A 11 8.28 20.79 3.05
C ILE A 11 7.69 20.19 4.34
N LYS A 12 7.55 20.99 5.40
CA LYS A 12 6.95 20.52 6.66
C LYS A 12 5.51 20.07 6.48
N ASP A 13 4.70 20.87 5.79
CA ASP A 13 3.29 20.56 5.54
C ASP A 13 3.15 19.26 4.73
N ASN A 14 4.01 19.05 3.73
CA ASN A 14 4.03 17.81 2.94
C ASN A 14 4.44 16.59 3.78
N ILE A 15 5.45 16.72 4.66
CA ILE A 15 5.88 15.61 5.54
C ILE A 15 4.75 15.23 6.49
N VAL A 16 4.06 16.20 7.09
CA VAL A 16 2.93 15.96 7.99
C VAL A 16 1.77 15.30 7.23
N SER A 17 1.42 15.83 6.06
CA SER A 17 0.37 15.25 5.21
C SER A 17 0.70 13.81 4.79
N LEU A 18 1.95 13.53 4.43
CA LEU A 18 2.39 12.19 4.07
C LEU A 18 2.35 11.23 5.27
N ALA A 19 2.81 11.67 6.44
CA ALA A 19 2.79 10.85 7.65
C ALA A 19 1.36 10.44 8.03
N PHE A 20 0.42 11.37 7.93
CA PHE A 20 -1.00 11.11 8.17
C PHE A 20 -1.57 10.11 7.14
N ALA A 21 -1.33 10.36 5.85
CA ALA A 21 -1.81 9.50 4.77
C ALA A 21 -1.27 8.05 4.88
N ILE A 22 0.02 7.87 5.19
CA ILE A 22 0.63 6.54 5.36
C ILE A 22 0.11 5.86 6.63
N GLY A 23 -0.04 6.61 7.72
CA GLY A 23 -0.47 6.08 9.01
C GLY A 23 -1.84 5.41 8.93
N ASP A 24 -2.84 6.14 8.46
CA ASP A 24 -4.22 5.64 8.40
C ASP A 24 -4.36 4.47 7.41
N THR A 25 -3.76 4.59 6.23
CA THR A 25 -3.86 3.55 5.19
C THR A 25 -3.14 2.27 5.57
N THR A 26 -1.93 2.37 6.15
CA THR A 26 -1.14 1.21 6.55
C THR A 26 -1.74 0.53 7.78
N CYS A 27 -2.24 1.29 8.75
CA CYS A 27 -2.91 0.75 9.93
C CYS A 27 -4.13 -0.07 9.51
N SER A 28 -5.01 0.51 8.70
CA SER A 28 -6.19 -0.19 8.18
C SER A 28 -5.84 -1.44 7.37
N ALA A 29 -4.87 -1.33 6.45
CA ALA A 29 -4.40 -2.47 5.66
C ALA A 29 -3.86 -3.61 6.54
N LEU A 30 -3.06 -3.29 7.57
CA LEU A 30 -2.52 -4.29 8.49
C LEU A 30 -3.61 -4.94 9.34
N THR A 31 -4.59 -4.18 9.82
CA THR A 31 -5.74 -4.73 10.57
C THR A 31 -6.47 -5.78 9.73
N TRP A 32 -6.81 -5.46 8.48
CA TRP A 32 -7.47 -6.40 7.57
C TRP A 32 -6.58 -7.59 7.22
N PHE A 33 -5.29 -7.37 7.02
CA PHE A 33 -4.32 -8.43 6.73
C PHE A 33 -4.27 -9.45 7.86
N PHE A 34 -4.10 -9.01 9.11
CA PHE A 34 -4.06 -9.91 10.26
C PHE A 34 -5.41 -10.61 10.47
N TRP A 35 -6.52 -9.90 10.27
CA TRP A 35 -7.84 -10.51 10.34
C TRP A 35 -8.01 -11.63 9.29
N LEU A 36 -7.57 -11.41 8.04
CA LEU A 36 -7.59 -12.42 6.97
C LEU A 36 -6.68 -13.61 7.30
N LEU A 37 -5.50 -13.38 7.87
CA LEU A 37 -4.61 -14.47 8.31
C LEU A 37 -5.27 -15.32 9.39
N LEU A 38 -5.91 -14.70 10.38
CA LEU A 38 -6.62 -15.41 11.45
C LEU A 38 -7.81 -16.23 10.93
N LYS A 39 -8.48 -15.75 9.86
CA LYS A 39 -9.58 -16.49 9.21
C LYS A 39 -9.10 -17.62 8.30
N HIS A 40 -7.86 -17.57 7.82
CA HIS A 40 -7.31 -18.52 6.85
C HIS A 40 -6.00 -19.16 7.35
N SER A 41 -6.13 -20.09 8.29
CA SER A 41 -5.00 -20.83 8.90
C SER A 41 -4.08 -21.54 7.90
N HIS A 42 -4.61 -21.95 6.73
CA HIS A 42 -3.80 -22.54 5.67
C HIS A 42 -2.81 -21.54 5.04
N VAL A 43 -3.20 -20.28 4.87
CA VAL A 43 -2.34 -19.21 4.33
C VAL A 43 -1.26 -18.88 5.35
N GLU A 44 -1.67 -18.73 6.60
CA GLU A 44 -0.76 -18.48 7.73
C GLU A 44 0.33 -19.56 7.82
N THR A 45 -0.07 -20.83 7.77
CA THR A 45 0.86 -21.97 7.83
C THR A 45 1.86 -21.93 6.68
N LYS A 46 1.41 -21.65 5.45
CA LYS A 46 2.26 -21.51 4.27
C LYS A 46 3.25 -20.36 4.40
N ILE A 47 2.81 -19.22 4.93
CA ILE A 47 3.69 -18.06 5.19
C ILE A 47 4.74 -18.42 6.24
N ARG A 48 4.34 -19.04 7.36
CA ARG A 48 5.26 -19.47 8.43
C ARG A 48 6.28 -20.48 7.94
N GLU A 49 5.89 -21.43 7.10
CA GLU A 49 6.81 -22.42 6.50
C GLU A 49 7.87 -21.73 5.62
N LYS A 50 7.45 -20.80 4.76
CA LYS A 50 8.36 -20.02 3.91
C LYS A 50 9.30 -19.14 4.73
N LEU A 51 8.78 -18.49 5.78
CA LEU A 51 9.57 -17.68 6.70
C LEU A 51 10.61 -18.55 7.41
N ARG A 52 10.24 -19.73 7.92
CA ARG A 52 11.17 -20.65 8.58
C ARG A 52 12.29 -21.09 7.64
N LYS A 53 11.97 -21.43 6.39
CA LYS A 53 12.99 -21.80 5.39
C LYS A 53 14.02 -20.68 5.13
N VAL A 54 13.58 -19.42 5.10
CA VAL A 54 14.48 -18.26 4.95
C VAL A 54 15.30 -18.03 6.21
N LEU A 55 14.70 -18.19 7.39
CA LEU A 55 15.37 -18.00 8.67
C LEU A 55 16.40 -19.09 8.99
N SER A 56 16.12 -20.37 8.69
CA SER A 56 17.07 -21.47 8.88
C SER A 56 18.33 -21.31 8.04
N VAL A 57 18.28 -20.60 6.91
CA VAL A 57 19.47 -20.24 6.12
C VAL A 57 20.28 -19.11 6.79
N LYS A 58 19.64 -18.31 7.64
CA LYS A 58 20.24 -17.15 8.34
C LYS A 58 20.71 -17.42 9.76
N GLU A 59 20.39 -18.56 10.37
CA GLU A 59 20.80 -18.92 11.75
C GLU A 59 22.32 -18.86 12.00
N ALA A 60 23.14 -18.75 10.95
CA ALA A 60 24.57 -18.47 11.04
C ALA A 60 24.93 -16.99 11.35
N LYS A 61 23.98 -16.04 11.41
CA LYS A 61 24.23 -14.63 11.70
C LYS A 61 23.23 -14.07 12.73
N PRO A 62 23.69 -13.31 13.75
CA PRO A 62 22.85 -12.83 14.86
C PRO A 62 21.90 -11.67 14.49
N SER A 63 21.85 -11.23 13.24
CA SER A 63 20.99 -10.12 12.80
C SER A 63 19.83 -10.62 11.92
N LEU A 64 18.60 -10.38 12.39
CA LEU A 64 17.35 -10.66 11.66
C LEU A 64 17.12 -9.63 10.54
N VAL A 65 18.13 -9.40 9.71
CA VAL A 65 18.06 -8.46 8.59
C VAL A 65 17.68 -9.24 7.34
N PHE A 66 16.50 -9.00 6.77
CA PHE A 66 16.09 -9.59 5.50
C PHE A 66 16.75 -8.84 4.34
N SER A 67 17.38 -9.59 3.43
CA SER A 67 17.89 -9.02 2.17
C SER A 67 16.76 -8.90 1.16
N THR A 68 16.97 -8.12 0.11
CA THR A 68 16.07 -8.02 -1.05
C THR A 68 15.78 -9.40 -1.67
N GLU A 69 16.79 -10.27 -1.74
CA GLU A 69 16.65 -11.63 -2.27
C GLU A 69 15.79 -12.50 -1.36
N ASP A 70 15.81 -12.27 -0.05
CA ASP A 70 14.99 -13.03 0.90
C ASP A 70 13.51 -12.63 0.79
N LEU A 71 13.25 -11.33 0.68
CA LEU A 71 11.88 -10.81 0.48
C LEU A 71 11.30 -11.28 -0.85
N SER A 72 12.13 -11.37 -1.91
CA SER A 72 11.68 -11.88 -3.22
C SER A 72 11.20 -13.34 -3.16
N LYS A 73 11.73 -14.14 -2.23
CA LYS A 73 11.34 -15.54 -2.03
C LYS A 73 10.04 -15.69 -1.24
N MET A 74 9.55 -14.62 -0.59
CA MET A 74 8.35 -14.63 0.26
C MET A 74 7.07 -14.34 -0.54
N VAL A 75 6.89 -15.03 -1.67
CA VAL A 75 5.76 -14.83 -2.60
C VAL A 75 4.40 -14.98 -1.90
N SER A 76 4.25 -15.92 -0.96
CA SER A 76 2.98 -16.11 -0.25
C SER A 76 2.62 -14.95 0.69
N LEU A 77 3.62 -14.33 1.32
CA LEU A 77 3.41 -13.14 2.15
C LEU A 77 3.05 -11.95 1.27
N HIS A 78 3.80 -11.75 0.17
CA HIS A 78 3.52 -10.68 -0.78
C HIS A 78 2.11 -10.81 -1.38
N ALA A 79 1.73 -12.02 -1.82
CA ALA A 79 0.39 -12.29 -2.32
C ALA A 79 -0.70 -11.94 -1.28
N ALA A 80 -0.56 -12.37 -0.03
CA ALA A 80 -1.53 -12.05 1.02
C ALA A 80 -1.61 -10.53 1.31
N LEU A 81 -0.49 -9.82 1.28
CA LEU A 81 -0.45 -8.36 1.42
C LEU A 81 -1.11 -7.65 0.24
N CYS A 82 -0.96 -8.15 -0.99
CA CYS A 82 -1.61 -7.58 -2.18
C CYS A 82 -3.11 -7.89 -2.25
N GLU A 83 -3.52 -9.08 -1.79
CA GLU A 83 -4.93 -9.48 -1.75
C GLU A 83 -5.72 -8.71 -0.70
N THR A 84 -5.09 -8.27 0.39
CA THR A 84 -5.74 -7.52 1.46
C THR A 84 -6.41 -6.23 0.98
N PRO A 85 -5.70 -5.26 0.34
CA PRO A 85 -6.33 -4.05 -0.19
C PRO A 85 -7.22 -4.32 -1.41
N ARG A 86 -7.06 -5.47 -2.10
CA ARG A 86 -7.99 -5.89 -3.16
C ARG A 86 -9.38 -6.22 -2.58
N LEU A 87 -9.44 -6.83 -1.40
CA LEU A 87 -10.68 -7.17 -0.71
C LEU A 87 -11.20 -6.02 0.16
N PHE A 88 -10.29 -5.33 0.86
CA PHE A 88 -10.59 -4.28 1.82
C PHE A 88 -9.73 -3.04 1.53
N PRO A 89 -10.10 -2.24 0.51
CA PRO A 89 -9.34 -1.03 0.16
C PRO A 89 -9.42 -0.01 1.30
N PRO A 90 -8.28 0.48 1.85
CA PRO A 90 -8.28 1.49 2.91
C PRO A 90 -8.95 2.81 2.50
N VAL A 91 -8.90 3.15 1.21
CA VAL A 91 -9.55 4.32 0.61
C VAL A 91 -10.49 3.84 -0.49
N PRO A 92 -11.76 3.49 -0.17
CA PRO A 92 -12.68 2.89 -1.14
C PRO A 92 -13.16 3.88 -2.21
N ASN A 93 -13.26 5.16 -1.85
CA ASN A 93 -13.79 6.20 -2.72
C ASN A 93 -12.72 7.26 -2.99
N GLN A 94 -12.38 7.46 -4.26
CA GLN A 94 -11.55 8.57 -4.71
C GLN A 94 -12.32 9.38 -5.75
N SER A 95 -12.96 10.46 -5.30
CA SER A 95 -13.68 11.37 -6.19
C SER A 95 -12.72 12.28 -6.96
N ARG A 96 -12.98 12.49 -8.25
CA ARG A 96 -12.29 13.47 -9.09
C ARG A 96 -13.29 14.52 -9.56
N THR A 97 -12.83 15.75 -9.76
CA THR A 97 -13.67 16.84 -10.28
C THR A 97 -13.17 17.26 -11.65
N ALA A 98 -14.08 17.38 -12.61
CA ALA A 98 -13.77 17.81 -13.96
C ALA A 98 -13.37 19.29 -13.98
N MET A 99 -12.12 19.56 -14.35
CA MET A 99 -11.58 20.92 -14.48
C MET A 99 -11.89 21.54 -15.85
N LYS A 100 -12.23 20.70 -16.84
CA LYS A 100 -12.61 21.07 -18.20
C LYS A 100 -13.74 20.17 -18.66
N GLN A 101 -14.52 20.64 -19.64
CA GLN A 101 -15.52 19.83 -20.29
C GLN A 101 -14.83 18.70 -21.07
N ASP A 102 -15.32 17.48 -20.93
CA ASP A 102 -14.77 16.30 -21.59
C ASP A 102 -15.88 15.32 -21.97
N ILE A 103 -15.59 14.38 -22.86
CA ILE A 103 -16.49 13.31 -23.26
C ILE A 103 -15.82 11.99 -22.89
N LEU A 104 -16.44 11.24 -21.98
CA LEU A 104 -15.90 9.94 -21.56
C LEU A 104 -15.89 8.95 -22.74
N PRO A 105 -15.06 7.89 -22.70
CA PRO A 105 -15.07 6.85 -23.74
C PRO A 105 -16.44 6.18 -23.96
N SER A 106 -17.36 6.30 -23.00
CA SER A 106 -18.75 5.88 -23.11
C SER A 106 -19.66 6.83 -23.91
N GLY A 107 -19.15 7.99 -24.34
CA GLY A 107 -19.91 9.07 -24.97
C GLY A 107 -20.58 10.04 -23.97
N HIS A 108 -20.39 9.84 -22.66
CA HIS A 108 -21.02 10.70 -21.65
C HIS A 108 -20.34 12.07 -21.54
N HIS A 109 -21.11 13.15 -21.63
CA HIS A 109 -20.62 14.51 -21.53
C HIS A 109 -20.43 14.91 -20.06
N VAL A 110 -19.19 15.25 -19.71
CA VAL A 110 -18.81 15.70 -18.37
C VAL A 110 -18.58 17.20 -18.42
N ASN A 111 -19.43 17.96 -17.72
CA ASN A 111 -19.30 19.41 -17.61
C ASN A 111 -18.27 19.80 -16.53
N ILE A 112 -17.78 21.04 -16.59
CA ILE A 112 -16.88 21.59 -15.57
C ILE A 112 -17.57 21.53 -14.20
N GLY A 113 -16.85 21.06 -13.19
CA GLY A 113 -17.36 20.89 -11.83
C GLY A 113 -18.09 19.57 -11.57
N TYR A 114 -18.29 18.73 -12.59
CA TYR A 114 -18.85 17.40 -12.43
C TYR A 114 -17.90 16.50 -11.61
N LYS A 115 -18.44 15.76 -10.64
CA LYS A 115 -17.69 14.85 -9.77
C LYS A 115 -17.87 13.40 -10.23
N VAL A 116 -16.76 12.70 -10.42
CA VAL A 116 -16.68 11.28 -10.81
C VAL A 116 -16.08 10.48 -9.68
#